data_AF-A0A3M1I913-F1
#
_entry.id   AF-A0A3M1I913-F1
#
_cell.length_a   1.000
_cell.length_b   1.000
_cell.length_c   1.000
_cell.angle_alpha   90.00
_cell.angle_beta   90.00
_cell.angle_gamma   90.00
#
_symmetry.space_group_name_H-M   'P 1'
#
loop_
_entity.id
_entity.type
_entity.pdbx_description
1 polymer ?
#
loop_
_entity_poly.entity_id
_entity_poly.type
_entity_poly.pdbx_seq_one_letter_code
_entity_poly.pdbx_strand_id
1 'polypeptide(L)'
;MKTSSTFPTIPSSEITPRHLYLSRRDFLKAMGVVGGGTLLAACGLVPDKTAPQETDQAPGVTGSDEKHDERGDPANSYQDITHYNNYYEFTTDKQGVARLAENFKTSP
;
A
#
# COMPACT_ATOMS: atom_id res chain seq x y z
N MET A 1 -15.14 38.19 -7.51
CA MET A 1 -14.70 37.51 -6.27
C MET A 1 -13.41 36.76 -6.56
N LYS A 2 -12.30 37.13 -5.92
CA LYS A 2 -11.02 36.42 -6.04
C LYS A 2 -10.94 35.41 -4.89
N THR A 3 -11.01 34.13 -5.21
CA THR A 3 -10.76 33.05 -4.25
C THR A 3 -9.26 32.96 -4.01
N SER A 4 -8.81 33.42 -2.84
CA SER A 4 -7.42 33.25 -2.42
C SER A 4 -7.20 31.77 -2.07
N SER A 5 -6.46 31.04 -2.90
CA SER A 5 -6.02 29.68 -2.59
C SER A 5 -4.88 29.76 -1.56
N THR A 6 -5.07 29.12 -0.41
CA THR A 6 -4.07 29.00 0.68
C THR A 6 -2.90 28.08 0.33
N PHE A 7 -2.91 27.44 -0.85
CA PHE A 7 -1.85 26.56 -1.32
C PHE A 7 -1.03 27.20 -2.44
N PRO A 8 0.31 27.06 -2.40
CA PRO A 8 1.17 27.49 -3.50
C PRO A 8 0.75 26.75 -4.77
N THR A 9 0.51 27.50 -5.84
CA THR A 9 0.22 26.91 -7.15
C THR A 9 1.52 26.31 -7.67
N ILE A 10 1.58 24.97 -7.77
CA ILE A 10 2.75 24.29 -8.33
C ILE A 10 2.77 24.56 -9.84
N PRO A 11 3.85 25.16 -10.39
CA PRO A 11 3.93 25.42 -11.81
C PRO A 11 3.98 24.09 -12.58
N SER A 12 3.32 24.04 -13.74
CA SER A 12 3.22 22.81 -14.54
C SER A 12 4.58 22.27 -15.01
N SER A 13 5.64 23.10 -15.02
CA SER A 13 7.02 22.71 -15.28
C SER A 13 7.66 21.86 -14.18
N GLU A 14 7.17 21.97 -12.94
CA GLU A 14 7.64 21.16 -11.80
C GLU A 14 6.91 19.82 -11.69
N ILE A 15 5.80 19.67 -12.40
CA ILE A 15 5.03 18.42 -12.44
C ILE A 15 5.46 17.62 -13.68
N THR A 16 5.51 16.30 -13.57
CA THR A 16 5.74 15.45 -14.75
C THR A 16 4.65 15.70 -15.79
N PRO A 17 5.00 16.11 -17.04
CA PRO A 17 4.04 16.27 -18.11
C PRO A 17 3.18 15.02 -18.30
N ARG A 18 1.86 15.20 -18.45
CA ARG A 18 0.89 14.09 -18.52
C ARG A 18 1.28 13.02 -19.54
N HIS A 19 1.78 13.42 -20.71
CA HIS A 19 2.16 12.49 -21.77
C HIS A 19 3.35 11.60 -21.38
N LEU A 20 4.32 12.12 -20.63
CA LEU A 20 5.45 11.34 -20.12
C LEU A 20 5.02 10.36 -19.03
N TYR A 21 4.12 10.78 -18.14
CA TYR A 21 3.54 9.89 -17.13
C TYR A 21 2.80 8.70 -17.78
N LEU A 22 1.96 8.97 -18.79
CA LEU A 22 1.22 7.94 -19.51
C LEU A 22 2.16 7.02 -20.31
N SER A 23 3.12 7.58 -21.04
CA SER A 23 4.12 6.80 -21.80
C SER A 23 4.91 5.85 -20.90
N ARG A 24 5.36 6.31 -19.72
CA ARG A 24 6.01 5.46 -18.71
C ARG A 24 5.11 4.32 -18.25
N ARG A 25 3.83 4.62 -18.00
CA ARG A 25 2.87 3.61 -17.55
C ARG A 25 2.63 2.55 -18.64
N ASP A 26 2.50 2.97 -19.90
CA ASP A 26 2.27 2.06 -21.01
C ASP A 26 3.51 1.21 -21.31
N PHE A 27 4.71 1.78 -21.19
CA PHE A 27 5.96 1.01 -21.23
C PHE A 27 6.01 -0.06 -20.13
N LEU A 28 5.71 0.28 -18.87
CA LEU A 28 5.69 -0.68 -17.77
C LEU A 28 4.64 -1.77 -17.97
N LYS A 29 3.46 -1.44 -18.49
CA LYS A 29 2.44 -2.43 -18.85
C LYS A 29 2.95 -3.38 -19.94
N ALA A 30 3.56 -2.84 -21.00
CA ALA A 30 4.11 -3.65 -22.09
C ALA A 30 5.20 -4.60 -21.57
N MET A 31 6.12 -4.10 -20.73
CA MET A 31 7.15 -4.91 -20.10
C MET A 31 6.58 -5.95 -19.14
N GLY A 32 5.55 -5.61 -18.37
CA GLY A 32 4.86 -6.56 -17.49
C GLY A 32 4.15 -7.68 -18.25
N VAL A 33 3.55 -7.38 -19.41
CA VAL A 33 2.90 -8.39 -20.27
C VAL A 33 3.93 -9.30 -20.92
N VAL A 34 5.02 -8.75 -21.47
CA VAL A 34 6.05 -9.53 -22.17
C VAL A 34 6.94 -10.32 -21.20
N GLY A 35 7.37 -9.69 -20.10
CA GLY A 35 8.23 -10.31 -19.09
C GLY A 35 7.47 -11.15 -18.07
N GLY A 36 6.29 -10.71 -17.63
CA GLY A 36 5.46 -11.44 -16.68
C GLY A 36 4.72 -12.62 -17.31
N GLY A 37 4.18 -12.46 -18.53
CA GLY A 37 3.45 -13.54 -19.21
C GLY A 37 4.32 -14.75 -19.55
N THR A 38 5.58 -14.53 -19.90
CA THR A 38 6.54 -15.61 -20.22
C THR A 38 7.08 -16.31 -18.97
N LEU A 39 7.35 -15.57 -17.89
CA LEU A 39 7.73 -16.15 -16.59
C LEU A 39 6.58 -16.93 -15.93
N LEU A 40 5.35 -16.40 -15.95
CA LEU A 40 4.19 -17.07 -15.38
C LEU A 40 3.81 -18.34 -16.16
N ALA A 41 3.92 -18.32 -17.50
CA ALA A 41 3.71 -19.51 -18.33
C ALA A 41 4.79 -20.58 -18.10
N ALA A 42 6.05 -20.19 -17.90
CA ALA A 42 7.13 -21.12 -17.57
C ALA A 42 7.00 -21.74 -16.16
N CYS A 43 6.36 -21.03 -15.23
CA CYS A 43 6.03 -21.54 -13.88
C CYS A 43 4.70 -22.30 -13.80
N GLY A 44 4.00 -22.54 -14.92
CA GLY A 44 2.74 -23.31 -14.94
C GLY A 44 1.52 -22.58 -14.37
N LEU A 45 1.61 -21.27 -14.14
CA LEU A 45 0.52 -20.44 -13.66
C LEU A 45 -0.35 -20.01 -14.84
N VAL A 46 -1.15 -20.93 -15.37
CA VAL A 46 -2.22 -20.60 -16.30
C VAL A 46 -3.31 -19.89 -15.50
N PRO A 47 -3.71 -18.66 -15.84
CA PRO A 47 -4.81 -18.00 -15.14
C PRO A 47 -6.09 -18.76 -15.45
N ASP A 48 -6.61 -19.44 -14.44
CA ASP A 48 -7.92 -20.07 -14.53
C ASP A 48 -8.98 -18.95 -14.69
N LYS A 49 -9.88 -19.10 -15.64
CA LYS A 49 -10.93 -18.11 -15.98
C LYS A 49 -12.08 -18.13 -14.96
N THR A 50 -11.76 -18.36 -13.70
CA THR A 50 -12.74 -18.29 -12.62
C THR A 50 -12.56 -16.95 -11.94
N ALA A 51 -13.49 -16.03 -12.20
CA ALA A 51 -13.56 -14.76 -11.51
C ALA A 51 -13.48 -15.02 -9.99
N PRO A 52 -12.64 -14.29 -9.22
CA PRO A 52 -12.65 -14.41 -7.78
C PRO A 52 -14.04 -14.02 -7.29
N GLN A 53 -14.77 -14.99 -6.74
CA GLN A 53 -15.89 -14.68 -5.89
C GLN A 53 -15.29 -13.98 -4.67
N GLU A 54 -15.56 -12.69 -4.52
CA GLU A 54 -15.26 -11.95 -3.30
C GLU A 54 -16.09 -12.58 -2.17
N THR A 55 -15.51 -13.58 -1.52
CA THR A 55 -15.93 -14.00 -0.20
C THR A 55 -15.20 -13.08 0.77
N ASP A 56 -15.94 -12.32 1.57
CA ASP A 56 -15.49 -11.49 2.72
C ASP A 56 -14.75 -12.29 3.81
N GLN A 57 -14.34 -13.52 3.53
CA GLN A 57 -13.51 -14.33 4.38
C GLN A 57 -12.09 -14.27 3.82
N ALA A 58 -11.23 -13.53 4.52
CA ALA A 58 -9.79 -13.76 4.41
C ALA A 58 -9.55 -15.28 4.44
N PRO A 59 -8.78 -15.85 3.51
CA PRO A 59 -8.53 -17.28 3.50
C PRO A 59 -8.03 -17.69 4.89
N GLY A 60 -8.83 -18.50 5.57
CA GLY A 60 -8.53 -18.94 6.93
C GLY A 60 -7.15 -19.57 6.91
N VAL A 61 -6.20 -18.95 7.62
CA VAL A 61 -4.81 -19.39 7.65
C VAL A 61 -4.75 -20.72 8.41
N THR A 62 -4.90 -21.82 7.68
CA THR A 62 -4.62 -23.16 8.20
C THR A 62 -3.11 -23.36 8.13
N GLY A 63 -2.39 -22.93 9.18
CA GLY A 63 -0.96 -23.25 9.31
C GLY A 63 -0.05 -22.17 9.90
N SER A 64 -0.53 -20.97 10.21
CA SER A 64 0.27 -19.99 10.95
C SER A 64 0.30 -20.35 12.43
N ASP A 65 1.47 -20.66 12.98
CA ASP A 65 1.68 -20.44 14.42
C ASP A 65 1.37 -18.96 14.72
N GLU A 66 0.85 -18.62 15.91
CA GLU A 66 0.40 -17.25 16.27
C GLU A 66 1.44 -16.14 16.00
N LYS A 67 2.71 -16.52 15.83
CA LYS A 67 3.85 -15.62 15.63
C LYS A 67 4.48 -15.70 14.25
N HIS A 68 3.91 -16.43 13.29
CA HIS A 68 4.42 -16.51 11.93
C HIS A 68 3.27 -16.42 10.93
N ASP A 69 3.50 -15.86 9.75
CA ASP A 69 2.50 -15.84 8.68
C ASP A 69 2.43 -17.18 7.90
N GLU A 70 1.61 -17.25 6.86
CA GLU A 70 1.48 -18.44 6.01
C GLU A 70 2.76 -18.83 5.23
N ARG A 71 3.77 -17.94 5.22
CA ARG A 71 5.09 -18.15 4.60
C ARG A 71 6.17 -18.45 5.63
N GLY A 72 5.83 -18.40 6.92
CA GLY A 72 6.76 -18.60 8.03
C GLY A 72 7.54 -17.34 8.42
N ASP A 73 7.16 -16.15 7.93
CA ASP A 73 7.80 -14.90 8.35
C ASP A 73 7.35 -14.53 9.77
N PRO A 74 8.28 -14.13 10.66
CA PRO A 74 7.94 -13.85 12.05
C PRO A 74 7.11 -12.58 12.20
N ALA A 75 6.19 -12.58 13.15
CA ALA A 75 5.44 -11.41 13.54
C ALA A 75 6.35 -10.31 14.12
N ASN A 76 6.04 -9.05 13.80
CA ASN A 76 6.71 -7.91 14.41
C ASN A 76 6.51 -7.89 15.93
N SER A 77 7.43 -7.22 16.63
CA SER A 77 7.29 -7.03 18.07
C SER A 77 6.06 -6.18 18.39
N TYR A 78 5.43 -6.44 19.55
CA TYR A 78 4.32 -5.61 20.02
C TYR A 78 4.70 -4.13 20.14
N GLN A 79 5.96 -3.86 20.53
CA GLN A 79 6.49 -2.51 20.64
C GLN A 79 6.48 -1.80 19.29
N ASP A 80 6.98 -2.43 18.23
CA ASP A 80 7.01 -1.84 16.89
C ASP A 80 5.60 -1.60 16.37
N ILE A 81 4.69 -2.56 16.57
CA ILE A 81 3.28 -2.46 16.17
C ILE A 81 2.60 -1.24 16.81
N THR A 82 2.90 -0.98 18.09
CA THR A 82 2.23 0.10 18.85
C THR A 82 2.95 1.44 18.82
N HIS A 83 4.25 1.49 18.48
CA HIS A 83 5.07 2.70 18.60
C HIS A 83 5.69 3.19 17.29
N TYR A 84 5.59 2.46 16.18
CA TYR A 84 6.09 2.89 14.88
C TYR A 84 4.95 3.04 13.86
N ASN A 85 4.20 4.12 14.00
CA ASN A 85 2.92 4.30 13.30
C ASN A 85 2.92 5.55 12.42
N ASN A 86 2.18 5.51 11.31
CA ASN A 86 1.88 6.70 10.51
C ASN A 86 0.48 7.19 10.88
N TYR A 87 0.40 8.16 11.79
CA TYR A 87 -0.86 8.82 12.15
C TYR A 87 -0.66 10.34 12.14
N TYR A 88 -0.92 10.94 10.98
CA TYR A 88 -0.53 12.32 10.66
C TYR A 88 -1.27 13.39 11.43
N GLU A 89 -2.46 13.06 11.93
CA GLU A 89 -3.27 13.87 12.83
C GLU A 89 -2.54 14.14 14.15
N PHE A 90 -1.61 13.27 14.55
CA PHE A 90 -0.74 13.48 15.71
C PHE A 90 0.63 14.04 15.30
N THR A 91 1.32 13.41 14.34
CA THR A 91 2.67 13.82 13.92
C THR A 91 3.11 13.14 12.62
N THR A 92 4.13 13.70 11.97
CA THR A 92 4.84 13.08 10.83
C THR A 92 6.01 12.18 11.28
N ASP A 93 6.43 12.28 12.54
CA ASP A 93 7.44 11.39 13.13
C ASP A 93 6.78 10.07 13.58
N LYS A 94 7.21 8.96 12.95
CA LYS A 94 6.66 7.62 13.19
C LYS A 94 6.76 7.15 14.64
N GLN A 95 7.80 7.57 15.34
CA GLN A 95 8.04 7.22 16.74
C GLN A 95 7.26 8.14 17.71
N GLY A 96 6.77 9.28 17.22
CA GLY A 96 6.08 10.29 18.04
C GLY A 96 4.59 10.01 18.25
N VAL A 97 3.96 9.16 17.42
CA VAL A 97 2.51 8.90 17.46
C VAL A 97 2.07 8.35 18.82
N ALA A 98 2.75 7.31 19.33
CA ALA A 98 2.35 6.64 20.57
C ALA A 98 2.32 7.62 21.76
N ARG A 99 3.33 8.48 21.88
CA ARG A 99 3.40 9.50 22.94
C ARG A 99 2.28 10.52 22.83
N LEU A 100 1.96 10.98 21.61
CA LEU A 100 0.96 12.02 21.40
C LEU A 100 -0.47 11.49 21.50
N ALA A 101 -0.70 10.21 21.21
CA ALA A 101 -1.99 9.56 21.25
C ALA A 101 -2.38 9.02 22.64
N GLU A 102 -1.48 9.05 23.63
CA GLU A 102 -1.66 8.43 24.96
C GLU A 102 -2.98 8.82 25.66
N ASN A 103 -3.42 10.06 25.50
CA ASN A 103 -4.61 10.60 26.16
C ASN A 103 -5.76 10.91 25.19
N PHE A 104 -5.75 10.31 24.00
CA PHE A 104 -6.79 10.53 23.00
C PHE A 104 -8.10 9.85 23.41
N LYS A 105 -9.18 10.63 23.52
CA LYS A 105 -10.52 10.10 23.81
C LYS A 105 -11.14 9.51 22.56
N THR A 106 -11.25 8.18 22.52
CA THR A 106 -11.75 7.45 21.35
C THR A 106 -13.27 7.25 21.34
N SER A 107 -13.95 7.47 22.47
CA SER A 107 -15.41 7.38 22.58
C SER A 107 -16.06 8.75 22.77
N PRO A 108 -17.18 9.04 22.10
CA PRO A 108 -17.95 10.27 22.27
C PRO A 108 -18.62 10.39 23.64
#